data_AF-A0A817WD61-F1
#
_entry.id   AF-A0A817WD61-F1
#
_cell.length_a   1.000
_cell.length_b   1.000
_cell.length_c   1.000
_cell.angle_alpha   90.00
_cell.angle_beta   90.00
_cell.angle_gamma   90.00
#
_symmetry.space_group_name_H-M   'P 1'
#
loop_
_entity.id
_entity.type
_entity.pdbx_description
1 polymer ?
#
loop_
_entity_poly.entity_id
_entity_poly.type
_entity_poly.pdbx_seq_one_letter_code
_entity_poly.pdbx_strand_id
1 'polypeptide(L)'
;IRPSMMLATQNVDQAKALIDRGIASDGTYPNGSAYIMNTTDSTRSFRAKIFSVSNLGNALGLIHVSNIMTNKFPPCAVANHLISAGGMLTGFSQMSALEFIADGATGTFGTVSEPCAYSQKFPFPSLVISHYTKGETLIEAYWKSILQVFQSVFVGEPLANP
;
A
#
# COMPACT_ATOMS: atom_id res chain seq x y z
N ILE A 1 -20.89 7.89 1.03
CA ILE A 1 -20.10 6.63 1.05
C ILE A 1 -19.48 6.47 2.43
N ARG A 2 -19.38 5.24 2.96
CA ARG A 2 -18.70 4.95 4.24
C ARG A 2 -17.45 4.12 3.93
N PRO A 3 -16.23 4.68 4.09
CA PRO A 3 -15.01 3.92 3.90
C PRO A 3 -14.96 2.70 4.83
N SER A 4 -14.43 1.59 4.33
CA SER A 4 -14.13 0.40 5.13
C SER A 4 -12.73 -0.13 4.83
N MET A 5 -12.11 -0.70 5.86
CA MET A 5 -10.78 -1.30 5.81
C MET A 5 -10.72 -2.43 6.82
N MET A 6 -10.02 -3.51 6.47
CA MET A 6 -9.90 -4.69 7.30
C MET A 6 -8.66 -4.60 8.19
N LEU A 7 -8.84 -4.68 9.51
CA LEU A 7 -7.73 -4.93 10.43
C LEU A 7 -7.54 -6.44 10.54
N ALA A 8 -6.87 -7.04 9.54
CA ALA A 8 -6.62 -8.48 9.50
C ALA A 8 -5.13 -8.80 9.67
N THR A 9 -4.90 -9.86 10.43
CA THR A 9 -3.59 -10.44 10.74
C THR A 9 -3.75 -11.96 10.93
N GLN A 10 -2.65 -12.70 10.99
CA GLN A 10 -2.72 -14.16 11.16
C GLN A 10 -2.92 -14.59 12.62
N ASN A 11 -2.66 -13.70 13.59
CA ASN A 11 -2.81 -13.97 15.02
C ASN A 11 -2.91 -12.66 15.84
N VAL A 12 -3.29 -12.79 17.12
CA VAL A 12 -3.52 -11.65 18.03
C VAL A 12 -2.26 -10.82 18.26
N ASP A 13 -1.08 -11.44 18.32
CA ASP A 13 0.17 -10.70 18.55
C ASP A 13 0.53 -9.81 17.36
N GLN A 14 0.31 -10.31 16.14
CA GLN A 14 0.41 -9.49 14.93
C GLN A 14 -0.64 -8.37 14.92
N ALA A 15 -1.87 -8.62 15.39
CA ALA A 15 -2.90 -7.58 15.48
C ALA A 15 -2.47 -6.44 16.40
N LYS A 16 -1.91 -6.77 17.58
CA LYS A 16 -1.35 -5.78 18.51
C LYS A 16 -0.19 -5.02 17.88
N ALA A 17 0.76 -5.73 17.26
CA ALA A 17 1.88 -5.10 16.59
C ALA A 17 1.44 -4.15 15.47
N LEU A 18 0.37 -4.48 14.74
CA LEU A 18 -0.21 -3.61 13.72
C LEU A 18 -0.80 -2.32 14.32
N ILE A 19 -1.54 -2.44 15.43
CA ILE A 19 -2.08 -1.29 16.17
C ILE A 19 -0.94 -0.43 16.74
N ASP A 20 0.06 -1.04 17.34
CA ASP A 20 1.23 -0.34 17.91
C ASP A 20 1.99 0.43 16.82
N ARG A 21 2.06 -0.09 15.59
CA ARG A 21 2.62 0.63 14.44
C ARG A 21 1.80 1.85 14.05
N GLY A 22 0.48 1.77 14.11
CA GLY A 22 -0.42 2.91 13.92
C GLY A 22 -0.16 3.99 14.97
N ILE A 23 -0.17 3.61 16.25
CA ILE A 23 0.14 4.52 17.36
C ILE A 23 1.53 5.16 17.20
N ALA A 24 2.53 4.37 16.81
CA ALA A 24 3.89 4.88 16.60
C ALA A 24 4.02 5.79 15.38
N SER A 25 3.06 5.76 14.44
CA SER A 25 3.03 6.69 13.33
C SER A 25 2.42 8.03 13.69
N ASP A 26 1.54 8.09 14.68
CA ASP A 26 0.66 9.24 14.88
C ASP A 26 1.44 10.56 15.11
N GLY A 27 1.17 11.56 14.26
CA GLY A 27 1.74 12.92 14.36
C GLY A 27 3.24 13.02 14.05
N THR A 28 3.80 12.06 13.31
CA THR A 28 5.22 12.04 12.92
C THR A 28 5.55 12.86 11.66
N TYR A 29 4.56 13.17 10.82
CA TYR A 29 4.63 13.96 9.57
C TYR A 29 5.89 13.70 8.73
N PRO A 30 6.18 12.45 8.32
CA PRO A 30 7.40 12.11 7.60
C PRO A 30 7.39 12.65 6.17
N ASN A 31 8.58 12.90 5.63
CA ASN A 31 8.72 13.17 4.20
C ASN A 31 8.35 11.92 3.39
N GLY A 32 7.34 12.04 2.53
CA GLY A 32 6.84 10.94 1.73
C GLY A 32 7.84 10.45 0.68
N SER A 33 8.14 9.15 0.67
CA SER A 33 8.95 8.49 -0.36
C SER A 33 8.18 7.30 -0.94
N ALA A 34 8.37 7.04 -2.23
CA ALA A 34 7.75 5.91 -2.91
C ALA A 34 8.84 4.99 -3.47
N TYR A 35 8.59 3.68 -3.42
CA TYR A 35 9.44 2.68 -4.04
C TYR A 35 8.57 1.85 -4.99
N ILE A 36 8.93 1.82 -6.27
CA ILE A 36 8.21 1.03 -7.26
C ILE A 36 9.15 -0.05 -7.77
N MET A 37 8.74 -1.30 -7.57
CA MET A 37 9.50 -2.45 -8.02
C MET A 37 9.28 -2.71 -9.51
N ASN A 38 10.37 -2.81 -10.25
CA ASN A 38 10.39 -3.33 -11.62
C ASN A 38 11.07 -4.70 -11.60
N THR A 39 10.50 -5.65 -12.32
CA THR A 39 11.07 -6.98 -12.55
C THR A 39 11.47 -7.14 -14.00
N THR A 40 12.24 -8.18 -14.33
CA THR A 40 12.53 -8.55 -15.72
C THR A 40 11.29 -8.98 -16.50
N ASP A 41 10.23 -9.43 -15.82
CA ASP A 41 8.90 -9.65 -16.40
C ASP A 41 8.21 -8.31 -16.71
N SER A 42 8.02 -8.03 -18.00
CA SER A 42 7.43 -6.79 -18.51
C SER A 42 5.93 -6.69 -18.26
N THR A 43 5.23 -7.81 -18.14
CA THR A 43 3.79 -7.86 -17.81
C THR A 43 3.58 -7.48 -16.35
N ARG A 44 4.45 -7.97 -15.44
CA ARG A 44 4.45 -7.57 -14.03
C ARG A 44 4.88 -6.13 -13.81
N SER A 45 5.71 -5.59 -14.70
CA SER A 45 6.22 -4.22 -14.64
C SER A 45 5.38 -3.21 -15.45
N PHE A 46 4.28 -3.64 -16.08
CA PHE A 46 3.46 -2.76 -16.92
C PHE A 46 2.93 -1.56 -16.14
N ARG A 47 2.44 -1.79 -14.91
CA ARG A 47 1.87 -0.72 -14.06
C ARG A 47 2.92 0.17 -13.41
N ALA A 48 4.13 -0.32 -13.21
CA ALA A 48 5.24 0.51 -12.75
C ALA A 48 5.57 1.63 -13.75
N LYS A 49 5.34 1.41 -15.05
CA LYS A 49 5.46 2.48 -16.07
C LYS A 49 4.38 3.54 -15.92
N ILE A 50 3.14 3.14 -15.60
CA ILE A 50 1.99 4.04 -15.40
C ILE A 50 2.26 4.99 -14.22
N PHE A 51 2.80 4.45 -13.13
CA PHE A 51 3.14 5.19 -11.92
C PHE A 51 4.62 5.64 -11.88
N SER A 52 5.27 5.83 -13.03
CA SER A 52 6.67 6.28 -13.07
C SER A 52 6.81 7.78 -12.81
N VAL A 53 8.03 8.20 -12.44
CA VAL A 53 8.42 9.55 -11.98
C VAL A 53 7.83 10.69 -12.82
N SER A 54 7.72 10.50 -14.14
CA SER A 54 7.20 11.52 -15.05
C SER A 54 5.75 11.94 -14.76
N ASN A 55 4.98 11.11 -14.05
CA ASN A 55 3.58 11.35 -13.69
C ASN A 55 3.37 11.67 -12.19
N LEU A 56 4.42 11.63 -11.35
CA LEU A 56 4.27 11.72 -9.88
C LEU A 56 4.54 13.10 -9.28
N GLY A 57 5.01 14.07 -10.07
CA GLY A 57 5.40 15.39 -9.58
C GLY A 57 6.72 15.37 -8.80
N ASN A 58 7.43 16.50 -8.81
CA ASN A 58 8.83 16.64 -8.35
C ASN A 58 9.05 16.39 -6.83
N ALA A 59 8.03 15.98 -6.07
CA ALA A 59 8.08 15.88 -4.61
C ALA A 59 8.33 14.45 -4.08
N LEU A 60 8.37 13.44 -4.96
CA LEU A 60 8.50 12.03 -4.54
C LEU A 60 9.83 11.46 -5.02
N GLY A 61 10.73 11.21 -4.07
CA GLY A 61 11.97 10.46 -4.34
C GLY A 61 11.63 9.03 -4.70
N LEU A 62 11.72 8.66 -5.98
CA LEU A 62 11.67 7.26 -6.42
C LEU A 62 13.06 6.67 -6.32
N ILE A 63 13.25 5.75 -5.38
CA ILE A 63 14.51 5.04 -5.17
C ILE A 63 14.34 3.61 -5.71
N HIS A 64 15.29 3.16 -6.51
CA HIS A 64 15.37 1.77 -6.91
C HIS A 64 15.97 0.96 -5.75
N VAL A 65 15.25 -0.04 -5.25
CA VAL A 65 15.72 -0.89 -4.13
C VAL A 65 16.13 -2.24 -4.67
N SER A 66 17.40 -2.59 -4.49
CA SER A 66 17.87 -3.95 -4.60
C SER A 66 17.45 -4.75 -3.36
N ASN A 67 16.71 -5.84 -3.57
CA ASN A 67 16.31 -6.83 -2.56
C ASN A 67 15.25 -6.37 -1.52
N ILE A 68 13.98 -6.39 -1.93
CA ILE A 68 12.83 -6.01 -1.09
C ILE A 68 12.58 -6.97 0.09
N MET A 69 13.06 -8.21 0.00
CA MET A 69 12.88 -9.24 1.04
C MET A 69 13.58 -8.90 2.37
N THR A 70 14.54 -7.98 2.35
CA THR A 70 15.23 -7.50 3.56
C THR A 70 14.79 -6.10 3.98
N ASN A 71 13.78 -5.54 3.31
CA ASN A 71 13.35 -4.17 3.60
C ASN A 71 12.64 -4.11 4.95
N LYS A 72 12.99 -3.11 5.75
CA LYS A 72 12.31 -2.85 7.03
C LYS A 72 11.30 -1.73 6.82
N PHE A 73 10.03 -2.03 7.05
CA PHE A 73 8.96 -1.04 7.00
C PHE A 73 9.03 -0.15 8.25
N PRO A 74 9.24 1.17 8.11
CA PRO A 74 9.06 2.08 9.24
C PRO A 74 7.58 2.12 9.67
N PRO A 75 7.27 2.60 10.89
CA PRO A 75 5.91 2.97 11.25
C PRO A 75 5.30 3.86 10.16
N CYS A 76 4.00 3.72 9.91
CA CYS A 76 3.24 4.29 8.79
C CYS A 76 3.47 3.67 7.42
N ALA A 77 4.52 2.87 7.17
CA ALA A 77 4.80 2.41 5.82
C ALA A 77 3.67 1.54 5.23
N VAL A 78 3.35 1.79 3.97
CA VAL A 78 2.36 1.03 3.21
C VAL A 78 3.02 0.24 2.09
N ALA A 79 2.49 -0.94 1.80
CA ALA A 79 3.07 -1.82 0.79
C ALA A 79 1.95 -2.50 -0.02
N ASN A 80 1.91 -2.27 -1.34
CA ASN A 80 0.76 -2.63 -2.16
C ASN A 80 1.15 -3.56 -3.31
N HIS A 81 0.25 -4.46 -3.67
CA HIS A 81 0.36 -5.26 -4.90
C HIS A 81 -0.34 -4.56 -6.07
N LEU A 82 0.43 -4.16 -7.08
CA LEU A 82 -0.10 -3.62 -8.34
C LEU A 82 -0.46 -4.73 -9.35
N ILE A 83 -1.12 -5.80 -8.88
CA ILE A 83 -1.55 -6.94 -9.69
C ILE A 83 -3.00 -7.30 -9.40
N SER A 84 -3.65 -7.99 -10.34
CA SER A 84 -5.08 -8.28 -10.29
C SER A 84 -5.51 -9.17 -9.11
N ALA A 85 -4.60 -9.97 -8.55
CA ALA A 85 -4.81 -10.85 -7.39
C ALA A 85 -4.10 -10.35 -6.12
N GLY A 86 -3.70 -9.07 -6.08
CA GLY A 86 -2.96 -8.51 -4.94
C GLY A 86 -3.73 -8.49 -3.62
N GLY A 87 -5.06 -8.56 -3.67
CA GLY A 87 -5.94 -8.55 -2.50
C GLY A 87 -6.13 -9.93 -1.85
N MET A 88 -5.45 -10.96 -2.36
CA MET A 88 -5.45 -12.30 -1.74
C MET A 88 -4.82 -12.22 -0.34
N LEU A 89 -5.59 -12.59 0.68
CA LEU A 89 -5.14 -12.51 2.07
C LEU A 89 -4.07 -13.56 2.40
N THR A 90 -4.18 -14.77 1.84
CA THR A 90 -3.28 -15.91 2.13
C THR A 90 -3.05 -16.79 0.89
N GLY A 91 -2.01 -17.64 0.93
CA GLY A 91 -1.89 -18.83 0.08
C GLY A 91 -1.66 -18.59 -1.41
N PHE A 92 -1.04 -17.47 -1.78
CA PHE A 92 -0.80 -17.11 -3.17
C PHE A 92 0.64 -17.42 -3.61
N SER A 93 0.88 -17.56 -4.93
CA SER A 93 2.23 -17.84 -5.46
C SER A 93 3.16 -16.63 -5.39
N GLN A 94 2.58 -15.45 -5.22
CA GLN A 94 3.28 -14.23 -4.85
C GLN A 94 2.94 -13.92 -3.40
N MET A 95 3.69 -12.98 -2.82
CA MET A 95 3.41 -12.50 -1.47
C MET A 95 1.93 -12.08 -1.32
N SER A 96 1.34 -12.37 -0.18
CA SER A 96 -0.06 -12.07 0.14
C SER A 96 -0.20 -10.74 0.89
N ALA A 97 -1.43 -10.23 0.97
CA ALA A 97 -1.71 -9.02 1.73
C ALA A 97 -1.32 -9.17 3.22
N LEU A 98 -1.58 -10.34 3.83
CA LEU A 98 -1.22 -10.56 5.24
C LEU A 98 0.28 -10.77 5.45
N GLU A 99 1.02 -11.22 4.44
CA GLU A 99 2.48 -11.32 4.52
C GLU A 99 3.12 -9.93 4.56
N PHE A 100 2.63 -8.94 3.79
CA PHE A 100 3.07 -7.54 3.94
C PHE A 100 2.85 -6.99 5.35
N ILE A 101 1.69 -7.29 5.94
CA ILE A 101 1.36 -6.86 7.31
C ILE A 101 2.25 -7.58 8.34
N ALA A 102 2.51 -8.87 8.14
CA ALA A 102 3.41 -9.65 9.00
C ALA A 102 4.85 -9.13 8.93
N ASP A 103 5.30 -8.70 7.76
CA ASP A 103 6.65 -8.16 7.52
C ASP A 103 6.84 -6.72 8.03
N GLY A 104 5.76 -6.06 8.47
CA GLY A 104 5.84 -4.77 9.17
C GLY A 104 5.09 -3.62 8.52
N ALA A 105 4.41 -3.83 7.39
CA ALA A 105 3.59 -2.77 6.80
C ALA A 105 2.43 -2.37 7.75
N THR A 106 2.15 -1.08 7.82
CA THR A 106 1.01 -0.51 8.55
C THR A 106 -0.29 -0.66 7.75
N GLY A 107 -0.17 -0.75 6.43
CA GLY A 107 -1.27 -1.21 5.59
C GLY A 107 -0.84 -1.64 4.21
N THR A 108 -1.77 -2.29 3.54
CA THR A 108 -1.63 -2.83 2.21
C THR A 108 -2.94 -2.70 1.44
N PHE A 109 -2.78 -2.63 0.14
CA PHE A 109 -3.85 -2.58 -0.84
C PHE A 109 -3.61 -3.64 -1.90
N GLY A 110 -4.69 -4.28 -2.35
CA GLY A 110 -4.66 -5.10 -3.55
C GLY A 110 -6.04 -5.34 -4.15
N THR A 111 -6.07 -5.77 -5.42
CA THR A 111 -7.33 -6.06 -6.11
C THR A 111 -7.68 -7.54 -6.08
N VAL A 112 -8.98 -7.89 -6.22
CA VAL A 112 -9.48 -9.28 -6.09
C VAL A 112 -10.01 -9.92 -7.37
N SER A 113 -10.08 -9.18 -8.49
CA SER A 113 -10.69 -9.68 -9.74
C SER A 113 -9.82 -9.36 -10.97
N GLU A 114 -9.50 -10.44 -11.70
CA GLU A 114 -9.18 -10.47 -13.14
C GLU A 114 -10.49 -10.35 -13.95
N PRO A 115 -10.49 -9.92 -15.25
CA PRO A 115 -9.36 -9.71 -16.16
C PRO A 115 -9.09 -8.24 -16.55
N CYS A 116 -9.50 -7.28 -15.70
CA CYS A 116 -9.45 -5.86 -16.08
C CYS A 116 -8.20 -5.15 -15.53
N ALA A 117 -7.26 -4.79 -16.40
CA ALA A 117 -6.05 -4.04 -16.05
C ALA A 117 -6.25 -2.51 -16.04
N TYR A 118 -7.40 -2.02 -15.57
CA TYR A 118 -7.65 -0.58 -15.43
C TYR A 118 -6.72 0.03 -14.37
N SER A 119 -6.10 1.18 -14.65
CA SER A 119 -5.25 1.88 -13.68
C SER A 119 -6.08 2.55 -12.58
N GLN A 120 -7.32 2.93 -12.90
CA GLN A 120 -8.24 3.65 -12.02
C GLN A 120 -8.62 2.90 -10.73
N LYS A 121 -8.45 1.57 -10.69
CA LYS A 121 -8.72 0.76 -9.51
C LYS A 121 -7.55 0.66 -8.54
N PHE A 122 -6.40 1.24 -8.86
CA PHE A 122 -5.22 1.25 -7.99
C PHE A 122 -5.04 2.63 -7.36
N PRO A 123 -4.47 2.70 -6.15
CA PRO A 123 -4.15 3.97 -5.53
C PRO A 123 -3.06 4.69 -6.33
N PHE A 124 -3.29 5.96 -6.64
CA PHE A 124 -2.25 6.82 -7.18
C PHE A 124 -1.23 7.13 -6.08
N PRO A 125 0.05 6.72 -6.21
CA PRO A 125 1.00 6.82 -5.12
C PRO A 125 1.20 8.26 -4.62
N SER A 126 1.19 9.24 -5.54
CA SER A 126 1.34 10.64 -5.18
C SER A 126 0.17 11.19 -4.36
N LEU A 127 -1.05 10.72 -4.62
CA LEU A 127 -2.22 11.12 -3.84
C LEU A 127 -2.24 10.46 -2.47
N VAL A 128 -1.96 9.15 -2.38
CA VAL A 128 -1.85 8.45 -1.08
C VAL A 128 -0.83 9.18 -0.22
N ILE A 129 0.38 9.37 -0.74
CA ILE A 129 1.47 9.98 0.01
C ILE A 129 1.10 11.42 0.41
N SER A 130 0.59 12.24 -0.53
CA SER A 130 0.21 13.62 -0.21
C SER A 130 -0.86 13.71 0.88
N HIS A 131 -1.90 12.88 0.84
CA HIS A 131 -2.94 12.90 1.88
C HIS A 131 -2.41 12.37 3.21
N TYR A 132 -1.69 11.26 3.16
CA TYR A 132 -1.26 10.55 4.35
C TYR A 132 -0.20 11.34 5.13
N THR A 133 0.83 11.87 4.48
CA THR A 133 1.86 12.69 5.14
C THR A 133 1.39 14.10 5.54
N LYS A 134 0.13 14.45 5.24
CA LYS A 134 -0.52 15.68 5.72
C LYS A 134 -1.40 15.43 6.96
N GLY A 135 -1.32 14.24 7.55
CA GLY A 135 -2.08 13.87 8.73
C GLY A 135 -3.52 13.49 8.45
N GLU A 136 -3.82 12.93 7.27
CA GLU A 136 -5.06 12.18 7.08
C GLU A 136 -4.87 10.73 7.50
N THR A 137 -5.95 10.07 7.93
CA THR A 137 -5.87 8.65 8.28
C THR A 137 -5.55 7.78 7.06
N LEU A 138 -4.94 6.62 7.27
CA LEU A 138 -4.58 5.72 6.18
C LEU A 138 -5.78 5.36 5.29
N ILE A 139 -6.95 5.11 5.90
CA ILE A 139 -8.17 4.81 5.14
C ILE A 139 -8.62 5.99 4.28
N GLU A 140 -8.54 7.23 4.78
CA GLU A 140 -8.91 8.43 4.02
C GLU A 140 -7.97 8.63 2.83
N ALA A 141 -6.66 8.51 3.06
CA ALA A 141 -5.64 8.65 2.04
C ALA A 141 -5.83 7.63 0.91
N TYR A 142 -6.10 6.36 1.25
CA TYR A 142 -6.39 5.34 0.24
C TYR A 142 -7.66 5.65 -0.55
N TRP A 143 -8.77 5.93 0.13
CA TRP A 143 -10.05 6.17 -0.53
C TRP A 143 -10.05 7.40 -1.45
N LYS A 144 -9.29 8.45 -1.10
CA LYS A 144 -9.12 9.65 -1.94
C LYS A 144 -8.17 9.43 -3.13
N SER A 145 -7.34 8.38 -3.10
CA SER A 145 -6.35 8.09 -4.13
C SER A 145 -6.83 7.13 -5.23
N ILE A 146 -8.03 6.54 -5.09
CA ILE A 146 -8.55 5.50 -5.98
C ILE A 146 -9.85 5.98 -6.63
N LEU A 147 -9.89 5.96 -7.95
CA LEU A 147 -11.09 6.35 -8.71
C LEU A 147 -12.15 5.24 -8.73
N GLN A 148 -11.74 3.96 -8.68
CA GLN A 148 -12.63 2.80 -8.75
C GLN A 148 -12.36 1.78 -7.64
N VAL A 149 -13.01 1.95 -6.50
CA VAL A 149 -12.79 1.14 -5.28
C VAL A 149 -13.47 -0.24 -5.28
N PHE A 150 -14.37 -0.55 -6.23
CA PHE A 150 -15.24 -1.73 -6.18
C PHE A 150 -14.51 -3.09 -6.27
N GLN A 151 -13.25 -3.11 -6.69
CA GLN A 151 -12.41 -4.32 -6.75
C GLN A 151 -11.30 -4.34 -5.70
N SER A 152 -11.39 -3.46 -4.70
CA SER A 152 -10.30 -3.19 -3.75
C SER A 152 -10.47 -3.94 -2.45
N VAL A 153 -9.36 -4.47 -1.94
CA VAL A 153 -9.24 -4.92 -0.56
C VAL A 153 -8.21 -4.02 0.13
N PHE A 154 -8.65 -3.37 1.19
CA PHE A 154 -7.83 -2.55 2.08
C PHE A 154 -7.57 -3.34 3.36
N VAL A 155 -6.30 -3.54 3.71
CA VAL A 155 -5.92 -4.24 4.95
C VAL A 155 -4.90 -3.41 5.70
N GLY A 156 -5.06 -3.25 7.01
CA GLY A 156 -4.10 -2.49 7.83
C GLY A 156 -4.74 -1.83 9.04
N GLU A 157 -3.99 -0.91 9.63
CA GLU A 157 -4.46 -0.02 10.70
C GLU A 157 -5.14 1.20 10.04
N PRO A 158 -6.48 1.35 10.15
CA PRO A 158 -7.20 2.38 9.39
C PRO A 158 -7.04 3.79 9.92
N LEU A 159 -6.72 3.96 11.20
CA LEU A 159 -6.66 5.25 11.89
C LEU A 159 -5.25 5.83 11.98
N ALA A 160 -4.22 5.07 11.61
CA ALA A 160 -2.84 5.50 11.53
C ALA A 160 -2.79 6.84 10.80
N ASN A 161 -2.17 7.83 11.43
CA ASN A 161 -2.22 9.21 11.00
C ASN A 161 -0.86 9.89 11.22
N PRO A 162 0.09 9.70 10.30
CA PRO A 162 1.42 10.27 10.40
C PRO A 162 1.44 11.78 10.30
#